data_AF-A0A1V5ZV84-F1
#
_entry.id   AF-A0A1V5ZV84-F1
#
_cell.length_a   1.000
_cell.length_b   1.000
_cell.length_c   1.000
_cell.angle_alpha   90.00
_cell.angle_beta   90.00
_cell.angle_gamma   90.00
#
_symmetry.space_group_name_H-M   'P 1'
#
loop_
_entity.id
_entity.type
_entity.pdbx_description
1 polymer ?
#
loop_
_entity_poly.entity_id
_entity_poly.type
_entity_poly.pdbx_seq_one_letter_code
_entity_poly.pdbx_strand_id
1 'polypeptide(L)' 'MNTKNQQTAILNYINTHKTITVRQAFYLGINSPTKRISELRQDGKPIIDKWENGENGRYKVYSLEV' A
#
# COMPACT_ATOMS: atom_id res chain seq x y z
N MET A 1 2.18 14.68 -7.05
CA MET A 1 1.52 14.50 -5.74
C MET A 1 2.55 14.62 -4.62
N ASN A 2 2.31 15.41 -3.57
CA ASN A 2 3.23 15.48 -2.43
C ASN A 2 3.18 14.18 -1.59
N THR A 3 4.13 14.00 -0.67
CA THR A 3 4.23 12.78 0.16
C THR A 3 2.95 12.48 0.95
N LYS A 4 2.38 13.48 1.65
CA LYS A 4 1.15 13.30 2.44
C LYS A 4 -0.02 12.87 1.59
N ASN A 5 -0.19 13.47 0.41
CA ASN A 5 -1.26 13.10 -0.52
C ASN A 5 -1.08 11.66 -1.03
N GLN A 6 0.16 11.20 -1.27
CA GLN A 6 0.44 9.81 -1.65
C GLN A 6 0.08 8.83 -0.53
N GLN A 7 0.46 9.15 0.71
CA GLN A 7 0.12 8.35 1.89
C GLN A 7 -1.39 8.26 2.10
N THR A 8 -2.11 9.39 1.98
CA THR A 8 -3.57 9.42 2.05
C THR A 8 -4.22 8.62 0.92
N ALA A 9 -3.68 8.68 -0.30
CA ALA A 9 -4.19 7.88 -1.42
C ALA A 9 -4.08 6.37 -1.16
N ILE A 10 -2.98 5.91 -0.56
CA ILE A 10 -2.80 4.51 -0.15
C ILE A 10 -3.88 4.11 0.86
N LEU A 11 -4.04 4.89 1.93
CA LEU A 11 -5.01 4.58 2.99
C LEU A 11 -6.44 4.56 2.45
N ASN A 12 -6.81 5.54 1.64
CA ASN A 12 -8.14 5.59 1.00
C ASN A 12 -8.37 4.37 0.12
N TYR A 13 -7.37 3.97 -0.67
CA TYR A 13 -7.48 2.79 -1.51
C TYR A 13 -7.67 1.51 -0.68
N ILE A 14 -6.87 1.32 0.38
CA ILE A 14 -7.00 0.16 1.29
C ILE A 14 -8.36 0.18 2.00
N ASN A 15 -8.85 1.34 2.46
CA ASN A 15 -10.16 1.42 3.11
C ASN A 15 -11.30 1.00 2.17
N THR A 16 -11.24 1.42 0.90
CA THR A 16 -12.25 1.11 -0.12
C THR A 16 -12.15 -0.33 -0.62
N HIS A 17 -10.95 -0.84 -0.89
CA HIS A 17 -10.73 -2.12 -1.58
C HIS A 17 -10.19 -3.22 -0.67
N LYS A 18 -10.04 -2.93 0.64
CA LYS A 18 -9.46 -3.78 1.70
C LYS A 18 -7.97 -4.07 1.56
N THR A 19 -7.42 -4.00 0.36
CA THR A 19 -6.01 -4.32 0.09
C THR A 19 -5.43 -3.40 -0.97
N ILE A 20 -4.10 -3.33 -1.04
CA ILE A 20 -3.36 -2.71 -2.13
C ILE A 20 -2.08 -3.49 -2.42
N THR A 21 -1.73 -3.60 -3.70
CA THR A 21 -0.43 -4.11 -4.16
C THR A 21 0.50 -2.97 -4.54
N VAL A 22 1.82 -3.23 -4.59
CA VAL A 22 2.81 -2.24 -5.08
C VAL A 22 2.45 -1.75 -6.49
N ARG A 23 1.99 -2.66 -7.35
CA ARG A 23 1.61 -2.35 -8.74
C ARG A 23 0.39 -1.42 -8.80
N GLN A 24 -0.65 -1.70 -8.02
CA GLN A 24 -1.82 -0.81 -7.92
C GLN A 24 -1.42 0.57 -7.38
N ALA A 25 -0.54 0.62 -6.39
CA ALA A 25 -0.05 1.90 -5.86
C ALA A 25 0.67 2.74 -6.93
N PHE A 26 1.48 2.11 -7.80
CA PHE A 26 2.05 2.81 -8.95
C PHE A 26 0.97 3.34 -9.91
N TYR A 27 -0.09 2.58 -10.16
CA TYR A 27 -1.22 3.06 -10.98
C TYR A 27 -1.99 4.23 -10.35
N LEU A 28 -1.91 4.41 -9.03
CA LEU A 28 -2.43 5.60 -8.34
C LEU A 28 -1.49 6.82 -8.43
N GLY A 29 -0.35 6.71 -9.12
CA GLY A 29 0.63 7.79 -9.24
C GLY A 29 1.51 7.95 -7.99
N ILE A 30 1.69 6.89 -7.20
CA ILE A 30 2.58 6.89 -6.04
C ILE A 30 3.99 6.53 -6.49
N ASN A 31 4.93 7.45 -6.30
CA ASN A 31 6.30 7.33 -6.83
C ASN A 31 7.14 6.28 -6.09
N SER A 32 6.86 6.03 -4.81
CA SER A 32 7.64 5.07 -3.99
C SER A 32 6.72 4.32 -3.03
N PRO A 33 5.88 3.38 -3.51
CA PRO A 33 4.85 2.75 -2.70
C PRO A 33 5.37 2.12 -1.41
N THR A 34 6.45 1.35 -1.49
CA THR A 34 7.06 0.66 -0.34
C THR A 34 7.56 1.65 0.72
N LYS A 35 8.19 2.75 0.29
CA LYS A 35 8.62 3.83 1.19
C LYS A 35 7.41 4.51 1.85
N ARG A 36 6.36 4.84 1.09
CA ARG A 36 5.15 5.47 1.63
C ARG A 36 4.43 4.57 2.62
N ILE A 37 4.38 3.27 2.37
CA ILE A 37 3.84 2.27 3.31
C ILE A 37 4.70 2.19 4.57
N SER A 38 6.03 2.20 4.44
CA SER A 38 6.94 2.22 5.58
C SER A 38 6.76 3.47 6.45
N GLU A 39 6.60 4.64 5.84
CA GLU A 39 6.32 5.88 6.55
C GLU A 39 4.97 5.81 7.27
N LEU A 40 3.92 5.29 6.63
CA LEU A 40 2.62 5.08 7.27
C LEU A 40 2.71 4.17 8.50
N ARG A 41 3.54 3.12 8.45
CA ARG A 41 3.81 2.25 9.61
C ARG A 41 4.53 3.00 10.73
N GLN A 42 5.52 3.81 10.38
CA GLN A 42 6.23 4.66 11.35
C GLN A 42 5.29 5.68 12.00
N ASP A 43 4.31 6.17 11.26
CA ASP A 43 3.23 7.04 11.74
C ASP A 43 2.15 6.28 12.56
N GLY A 44 2.37 5.01 12.87
CA GLY A 44 1.49 4.19 13.69
C GLY A 44 0.24 3.66 12.99
N LYS A 45 0.18 3.68 11.65
CA LYS A 45 -0.92 3.01 10.93
C LYS A 45 -0.72 1.50 10.98
N PRO A 46 -1.77 0.71 11.30
CA PRO A 46 -1.66 -0.73 11.46
C PRO A 46 -1.68 -1.41 10.09
N ILE A 47 -0.67 -1.17 9.24
CA ILE A 47 -0.58 -1.76 7.91
C ILE A 47 0.19 -3.09 8.00
N ILE A 48 -0.50 -4.20 7.77
CA ILE A 48 0.10 -5.53 7.66
C ILE A 48 0.40 -5.87 6.20
N ASP A 49 1.22 -6.91 5.99
CA ASP A 49 1.51 -7.43 4.66
C ASP A 49 1.53 -8.94 4.61
N LYS A 50 1.21 -9.48 3.44
CA LYS A 50 1.34 -10.91 3.12
C LYS A 50 1.86 -11.09 1.70
N TRP A 51 2.47 -12.24 1.47
CA TRP A 51 2.82 -12.68 0.12
C TRP A 51 1.67 -13.48 -0.48
N GLU A 52 1.32 -13.18 -1.73
CA GLU A 52 0.39 -13.97 -2.53
C GLU A 52 1.11 -14.53 -3.75
N ASN A 53 0.70 -15.72 -4.20
CA ASN A 53 1.21 -16.33 -5.43
C ASN A 53 0.32 -15.87 -6.61
N GLY A 54 0.90 -15.24 -7.61
CA GLY A 54 0.26 -14.97 -8.90
C GLY A 54 0.89 -15.79 -10.02
N GLU A 55 0.35 -15.65 -11.22
CA GLU A 55 0.84 -16.34 -12.43
C GLU A 55 2.32 -16.09 -12.71
N ASN A 56 2.81 -14.87 -12.45
CA ASN A 56 4.19 -14.44 -12.70
C ASN A 56 5.08 -14.47 -11.45
N GLY A 57 4.68 -15.21 -10.42
CA GLY A 57 5.41 -15.33 -9.15
C GLY A 57 4.74 -14.64 -7.97
N ARG A 58 5.49 -14.54 -6.86
CA ARG A 58 4.96 -13.98 -5.61
C ARG A 58 4.96 -12.46 -5.63
N TYR A 59 3.86 -11.87 -5.17
CA TYR A 59 3.74 -10.42 -5.00
C TYR A 59 3.25 -10.09 -3.60
N LYS A 60 3.55 -8.86 -3.17
CA LYS A 60 3.24 -8.38 -1.82
C LYS A 60 1.93 -7.61 -1.81
N VAL A 61 1.06 -7.97 -0.87
CA VAL A 61 -0.25 -7.35 -0.65
C VAL A 61 -0.25 -6.70 0.73
N TYR A 62 -0.76 -5.49 0.80
CA TYR A 62 -0.85 -4.69 2.03
C TYR A 62 -2.32 -4.46 2.39
N SER A 63 -2.64 -4.50 3.67
CA SER A 63 -3.98 -4.21 4.21
C SER A 63 -3.87 -3.56 5.59
N LEU A 64 -4.99 -3.06 6.12
CA LEU A 64 -5.07 -2.66 7.52
C LEU A 64 -5.33 -3.90 8.39
N GLU A 65 -4.68 -3.96 9.56
CA GLU A 65 -5.04 -4.85 10.65
C GLU A 65 -6.43 -4.42 11.17
N VAL A 66 -7.34 -5.37 11.29
CA VAL A 66 -8.73 -5.16 11.71
C VAL A 66 -8.95 -5.82 13.05
#